data_AF-A0A3C0M8H7-F1
#
_entry.id   AF-A0A3C0M8H7-F1
#
_cell.length_a   1.000
_cell.length_b   1.000
_cell.length_c   1.000
_cell.angle_alpha   90.00
_cell.angle_beta   90.00
_cell.angle_gamma   90.00
#
_symmetry.space_group_name_H-M   'P 1'
#
loop_
_entity.id
_entity.type
_entity.pdbx_description
1 polymer ?
#
loop_
_entity_poly.entity_id
_entity_poly.type
_entity_poly.pdbx_seq_one_letter_code
_entity_poly.pdbx_strand_id
1 'polypeptide(L)'
;CFFYTAIIFNPRETADNLKKYNGFLPGIRPGQKTAEYIDYVLTRLTVVGAIYITAVCLVPEFIVAQYGANLLALGGTSILILVTVTMDTVAQVHSHLLAHQYESLIKKSKFRGAKR
;
A
#
# COMPACT_ATOMS: atom_id res chain seq x y z
N CYS A 1 3.09 12.68 3.36
CA CYS A 1 3.68 11.49 2.70
C CYS A 1 4.86 10.95 3.52
N PHE A 2 5.99 11.66 3.60
CA PHE A 2 7.19 11.22 4.36
C PHE A 2 6.93 10.85 5.83
N PHE A 3 6.17 11.67 6.56
CA PHE A 3 5.90 11.45 7.98
C PHE A 3 4.95 10.28 8.23
N TYR A 4 3.93 10.11 7.37
CA TYR A 4 2.96 9.02 7.45
C TYR A 4 3.62 7.65 7.18
N THR A 5 4.50 7.59 6.17
CA THR A 5 5.22 6.37 5.84
C THR A 5 6.26 5.99 6.88
N ALA A 6 6.95 6.96 7.49
CA ALA A 6 7.94 6.69 8.54
C ALA A 6 7.31 6.20 9.86
N ILE A 7 6.07 6.60 10.16
CA ILE A 7 5.34 6.14 11.36
C ILE A 7 4.76 4.73 11.16
N ILE A 8 4.20 4.45 9.98
CA ILE A 8 3.53 3.17 9.71
C ILE A 8 4.53 2.06 9.37
N PHE A 9 5.61 2.39 8.66
CA PHE A 9 6.65 1.44 8.29
C PHE A 9 7.92 1.72 9.09
N ASN A 10 8.14 0.94 10.16
CA ASN A 10 9.41 0.91 10.85
C ASN A 10 10.35 -0.11 10.18
N PRO A 11 11.41 0.32 9.47
CA PRO A 11 12.33 -0.59 8.77
C PRO A 11 13.09 -1.52 9.72
N ARG A 12 13.31 -1.11 10.98
CA ARG A 12 13.96 -1.94 12.00
C ARG A 12 13.06 -3.09 12.42
N GLU A 13 11.80 -2.80 12.72
CA GLU A 13 10.82 -3.81 13.11
C GLU A 13 10.52 -4.78 11.95
N THR A 14 10.47 -4.27 10.72
CA THR A 14 10.28 -5.10 9.52
C THR A 14 11.45 -6.06 9.30
N ALA A 15 12.70 -5.60 9.50
CA ALA A 15 13.89 -6.46 9.43
C ALA A 15 13.93 -7.51 10.56
N ASP A 16 13.52 -7.15 11.77
CA ASP A 16 13.43 -8.07 12.90
C ASP A 16 12.33 -9.12 12.71
N ASN A 17 11.17 -8.72 12.18
CA ASN A 17 10.11 -9.65 11.79
C ASN A 17 10.61 -10.60 10.71
N LEU A 18 11.30 -10.12 9.68
CA LEU A 18 11.89 -10.97 8.64
C LEU A 18 12.83 -12.03 9.23
N LYS A 19 13.68 -11.62 10.17
CA LYS A 19 14.60 -12.53 10.88
C LYS A 19 13.84 -13.56 11.74
N LYS A 20 12.77 -13.17 12.43
CA LYS A 20 11.91 -14.08 13.22
C LYS A 20 11.19 -15.12 12.35
N TYR A 21 10.80 -14.75 11.13
CA TYR A 21 10.17 -15.65 10.17
C TYR A 21 11.17 -16.47 9.33
N ASN A 22 12.45 -16.55 9.72
CA ASN A 22 13.55 -17.19 8.96
C ASN A 22 13.69 -16.66 7.51
N GLY A 23 13.18 -15.47 7.22
CA GLY A 23 13.36 -14.79 5.95
C GLY A 23 14.66 -13.99 5.93
N PHE A 24 15.38 -14.05 4.81
CA PHE A 24 16.57 -13.23 4.59
C PHE A 24 16.52 -12.60 3.20
N LEU A 25 16.97 -11.34 3.10
CA LEU A 25 17.17 -10.72 1.79
C LEU A 25 18.43 -11.33 1.15
N PRO A 26 18.35 -11.89 -0.07
CA PRO A 26 19.51 -12.45 -0.76
C PRO A 26 20.56 -11.35 -0.99
N GLY A 27 21.80 -11.64 -0.58
CA GLY A 27 22.95 -10.73 -0.72
C GLY A 27 23.20 -9.76 0.44
N ILE A 28 22.34 -9.71 1.47
CA ILE A 28 22.47 -8.77 2.60
C ILE A 28 22.47 -9.53 3.93
N ARG A 29 23.45 -9.26 4.80
CA ARG A 29 23.53 -9.90 6.12
C ARG A 29 22.31 -9.51 6.98
N PRO A 30 21.58 -10.48 7.56
CA PRO A 30 20.35 -10.21 8.30
C PRO A 30 20.60 -9.37 9.55
N GLY A 31 19.72 -8.40 9.80
CA GLY A 31 19.76 -7.48 10.94
C GLY A 31 19.94 -6.03 10.51
N GLN A 32 20.92 -5.34 11.07
CA GLN A 32 21.10 -3.89 10.89
C GLN A 32 21.31 -3.47 9.42
N LYS A 33 21.99 -4.31 8.62
CA LYS A 33 22.20 -4.07 7.19
C LYS A 33 20.93 -4.26 6.36
N THR A 34 20.03 -5.14 6.76
CA THR A 34 18.71 -5.29 6.13
C THR A 34 17.84 -4.08 6.43
N ALA A 35 17.83 -3.58 7.67
CA ALA A 35 17.08 -2.37 8.04
C ALA A 35 17.57 -1.13 7.27
N GLU A 36 18.89 -0.95 7.16
CA GLU A 36 19.51 0.16 6.41
C GLU A 36 19.18 0.10 4.91
N TYR A 37 19.12 -1.10 4.33
CA TYR A 37 18.69 -1.29 2.94
C TYR A 37 17.20 -0.99 2.73
N ILE A 38 16.33 -1.47 3.63
CA ILE A 38 14.90 -1.20 3.57
C ILE A 38 14.65 0.31 3.68
N ASP A 39 15.32 0.99 4.60
CA ASP A 39 15.22 2.44 4.79
C ASP A 39 15.65 3.23 3.55
N TYR A 40 16.75 2.81 2.91
CA TYR A 40 17.21 3.40 1.65
C TYR A 40 16.18 3.27 0.52
N VAL A 41 15.59 2.09 0.36
CA VAL A 41 14.56 1.83 -0.65
C VAL A 41 13.28 2.62 -0.33
N LEU A 42 12.83 2.61 0.92
CA LEU A 42 11.67 3.36 1.37
C LEU A 42 11.82 4.85 1.07
N THR A 43 12.99 5.41 1.35
CA THR A 43 13.27 6.84 1.12
C THR A 43 13.12 7.22 -0.34
N ARG A 44 13.62 6.41 -1.29
CA ARG A 44 13.46 6.72 -2.72
C ARG A 44 12.01 6.58 -3.18
N LEU A 45 11.32 5.54 -2.72
CA LEU A 45 9.94 5.27 -3.11
C LEU A 45 9.00 6.36 -2.57
N THR A 46 9.25 6.85 -1.36
CA THR A 46 8.51 7.95 -0.74
C THR A 46 8.77 9.29 -1.43
N VAL A 47 9.97 9.57 -1.94
CA VAL A 47 10.24 10.76 -2.76
C VAL A 47 9.38 10.77 -4.02
N VAL A 48 9.33 9.65 -4.75
CA VAL A 48 8.50 9.53 -5.96
C VAL A 48 7.00 9.62 -5.61
N GLY A 49 6.57 8.96 -4.54
CA GLY A 49 5.19 9.01 -4.05
C GLY A 49 4.77 10.41 -3.60
N ALA A 50 5.67 11.18 -2.98
CA ALA A 50 5.41 12.56 -2.60
C ALA A 50 5.16 13.45 -3.82
N ILE A 51 6.01 13.34 -4.85
CA ILE A 51 5.83 14.08 -6.12
C ILE A 51 4.48 13.73 -6.76
N TYR A 52 4.12 12.45 -6.78
CA TYR A 52 2.84 12.01 -7.33
C TYR A 52 1.64 12.62 -6.58
N ILE A 53 1.62 12.54 -5.24
CA ILE A 53 0.52 13.11 -4.44
C ILE A 53 0.44 14.63 -4.64
N THR A 54 1.58 15.33 -4.66
CA THR A 54 1.61 16.78 -4.92
C THR A 54 1.05 17.11 -6.31
N ALA A 55 1.40 16.34 -7.35
CA ALA A 55 0.84 16.52 -8.68
C ALA A 55 -0.67 16.27 -8.71
N VAL A 56 -1.16 15.22 -8.06
CA VAL A 56 -2.60 14.91 -7.97
C VAL A 56 -3.38 16.00 -7.23
N CYS A 57 -2.80 16.60 -6.19
CA CYS A 57 -3.43 17.73 -5.47
C CYS A 57 -3.43 19.04 -6.29
N LEU A 58 -2.40 19.27 -7.13
CA LEU A 58 -2.28 20.46 -7.98
C LEU A 58 -3.30 20.51 -9.13
N VAL A 59 -3.68 19.35 -9.67
CA VAL A 59 -4.63 19.25 -10.79
C VAL A 59 -5.99 19.91 -10.48
N PRO A 60 -6.69 19.59 -9.38
CA PRO A 60 -7.96 20.24 -9.05
C PRO A 60 -7.78 21.72 -8.70
N GLU A 61 -6.68 22.09 -8.04
CA GLU A 61 -6.37 23.49 -7.68
C GLU A 61 -6.18 24.37 -8.94
N PHE A 62 -5.51 23.84 -9.96
CA PHE A 62 -5.32 24.52 -11.25
C PHE A 62 -6.65 24.71 -12.01
N ILE A 63 -7.54 23.73 -11.95
CA ILE A 63 -8.87 23.80 -12.60
C ILE A 63 -9.77 24.83 -11.91
N VAL A 64 -9.72 24.93 -10.58
CA VAL A 64 -10.43 25.97 -9.80
C VAL A 64 -9.96 27.37 -10.20
N ALA A 65 -8.65 27.56 -10.35
CA ALA A 65 -8.05 28.86 -10.62
C ALA A 65 -8.46 29.45 -11.99
N GLN A 66 -8.75 28.61 -13.00
CA GLN A 66 -9.09 29.04 -14.36
C GLN A 66 -10.59 29.20 -14.61
N TYR A 67 -11.45 28.38 -13.98
CA TYR A 67 -12.89 28.33 -14.31
C TYR A 67 -13.84 28.95 -13.26
N GLY A 68 -13.31 29.49 -12.16
CA GLY A 68 -14.10 30.20 -11.15
C GLY A 68 -14.95 29.28 -10.27
N ALA A 69 -15.20 29.71 -9.04
CA ALA A 69 -15.76 28.92 -7.93
C ALA A 69 -17.13 28.24 -8.18
N ASN A 70 -17.83 28.58 -9.27
CA ASN A 70 -19.18 28.09 -9.54
C ASN A 70 -19.25 26.71 -10.23
N LEU A 71 -18.20 26.23 -10.91
CA LEU A 71 -18.22 24.89 -11.51
C LEU A 71 -17.75 23.79 -10.53
N LEU A 72 -17.04 24.18 -9.46
CA LEU A 72 -16.31 23.25 -8.61
C LEU A 72 -16.93 23.02 -7.23
N ALA A 73 -17.97 23.79 -6.87
CA ALA A 73 -18.77 23.57 -5.66
C ALA A 73 -19.40 22.15 -5.58
N LEU A 74 -19.44 21.43 -6.71
CA LEU A 74 -19.87 20.03 -6.84
C LEU A 74 -18.80 19.08 -7.42
N GLY A 75 -17.59 19.55 -7.79
CA GLY A 75 -16.78 18.87 -8.81
C GLY A 75 -15.40 18.31 -8.41
N GLY A 76 -14.60 18.99 -7.60
CA GLY A 76 -13.19 18.58 -7.39
C GLY A 76 -12.98 17.66 -6.20
N THR A 77 -13.56 18.01 -5.05
CA THR A 77 -13.53 17.19 -3.84
C THR A 77 -14.38 15.94 -3.99
N SER A 78 -15.50 16.01 -4.71
CA SER A 78 -16.35 14.85 -5.04
C SER A 78 -15.61 13.83 -5.92
N ILE A 79 -14.83 14.28 -6.91
CA ILE A 79 -14.01 13.39 -7.75
C ILE A 79 -12.89 12.74 -6.92
N LEU A 80 -12.20 13.49 -6.06
CA LEU A 80 -11.18 12.92 -5.17
C LEU A 80 -11.80 11.87 -4.23
N ILE A 81 -12.93 12.18 -3.60
CA ILE A 81 -13.66 11.26 -2.71
C ILE A 81 -14.13 10.02 -3.48
N LEU A 82 -14.62 10.18 -4.71
CA LEU A 82 -15.07 9.07 -5.56
C LEU A 82 -13.92 8.11 -5.86
N VAL A 83 -12.75 8.62 -6.25
CA VAL A 83 -11.58 7.79 -6.55
C VAL A 83 -11.06 7.10 -5.30
N THR A 84 -10.99 7.79 -4.15
CA THR A 84 -10.54 7.15 -2.90
C THR A 84 -11.48 6.06 -2.43
N VAL A 85 -12.80 6.31 -2.42
CA VAL A 85 -13.80 5.34 -1.97
C VAL A 85 -13.91 4.16 -2.94
N THR A 86 -13.79 4.38 -4.25
CA THR A 86 -13.80 3.27 -5.23
C THR A 86 -12.57 2.39 -5.08
N MET A 87 -11.38 2.95 -4.82
CA MET A 87 -10.20 2.13 -4.50
C MET A 87 -10.35 1.35 -3.20
N ASP A 88 -10.88 1.97 -2.14
CA ASP A 88 -11.11 1.30 -0.86
C ASP A 88 -12.13 0.15 -0.98
N THR A 89 -13.21 0.36 -1.73
CA THR A 89 -14.23 -0.67 -1.98
C THR A 89 -13.66 -1.82 -2.81
N VAL A 90 -12.88 -1.54 -3.86
CA VAL A 90 -12.19 -2.58 -4.65
C VAL A 90 -11.21 -3.38 -3.80
N ALA A 91 -10.42 -2.71 -2.95
CA ALA A 91 -9.47 -3.38 -2.06
C ALA A 91 -10.16 -4.29 -1.03
N GLN A 92 -11.30 -3.86 -0.46
CA GLN A 92 -12.12 -4.66 0.45
C GLN A 92 -12.75 -5.89 -0.26
N VAL A 93 -13.20 -5.72 -1.50
CA VAL A 93 -13.74 -6.85 -2.28
C VAL A 93 -12.63 -7.87 -2.57
N HIS A 94 -11.43 -7.42 -2.96
CA HIS A 94 -10.29 -8.32 -3.18
C HIS A 94 -9.86 -9.07 -1.91
N SER A 95 -9.84 -8.42 -0.74
CA SER A 95 -9.45 -9.08 0.50
C SER A 95 -10.46 -10.16 0.92
N HIS A 96 -11.76 -9.93 0.71
CA HIS A 96 -12.80 -10.92 0.96
C HIS A 96 -12.75 -12.10 -0.03
N LEU A 97 -12.48 -11.83 -1.31
CA LEU A 97 -12.27 -12.87 -2.33
C LEU A 97 -11.06 -13.75 -2.03
N LEU A 98 -9.95 -13.16 -1.59
CA LEU A 98 -8.76 -13.91 -1.17
C LEU A 98 -9.07 -14.83 0.02
N ALA A 99 -9.80 -14.35 1.02
CA ALA A 99 -10.21 -15.16 2.17
C ALA A 99 -11.02 -16.41 1.75
N HIS A 100 -11.96 -16.27 0.81
CA HIS A 100 -12.71 -17.42 0.29
C HIS A 100 -11.88 -18.37 -0.59
N GLN A 101 -10.92 -17.85 -1.36
CA GLN A 101 -10.00 -18.70 -2.13
C GLN A 101 -9.09 -19.54 -1.22
N TYR A 102 -8.62 -18.98 -0.09
CA TYR A 102 -7.91 -19.74 0.94
C TYR A 102 -8.77 -20.87 1.54
N GLU A 103 -10.05 -20.62 1.83
CA GLU A 103 -10.97 -21.66 2.32
C GLU A 103 -11.15 -22.80 1.31
N SER A 104 -11.26 -22.48 0.01
CA SER A 104 -11.40 -23.48 -1.05
C SER A 104 -10.13 -24.34 -1.25
N LEU A 105 -8.94 -23.75 -1.10
CA LEU A 105 -7.66 -24.47 -1.20
C LEU A 105 -7.39 -25.35 0.02
N ILE A 106 -7.75 -24.88 1.23
CA ILE A 106 -7.63 -25.66 2.47
C ILE A 106 -8.67 -26.80 2.51
N LYS A 107 -9.90 -26.57 2.03
CA LYS A 107 -10.93 -27.62 1.91
C LYS A 107 -10.54 -28.71 0.90
N LYS A 108 -9.88 -28.35 -0.20
CA LYS A 108 -9.39 -29.31 -1.21
C LYS A 108 -8.19 -30.13 -0.71
N SER A 109 -7.36 -29.60 0.19
CA SER A 109 -6.23 -30.37 0.77
C SER A 109 -6.68 -31.39 1.82
N LYS A 110 -7.73 -31.09 2.61
CA LYS A 110 -8.29 -32.04 3.60
C LYS A 110 -8.89 -33.31 2.97
N PHE A 111 -9.30 -33.29 1.71
CA PHE A 111 -9.86 -34.46 1.02
C PHE A 111 -8.83 -35.45 0.43
N ARG A 112 -7.51 -35.17 0.53
CA ARG A 112 -6.45 -36.02 -0.03
C ARG A 112 -5.63 -36.80 1.00
N GLY A 113 -6.08 -36.87 2.26
CA GLY A 113 -5.39 -37.54 3.37
C GLY A 113 -6.00 -38.86 3.87
N ALA A 114 -7.16 -39.29 3.36
CA ALA A 114 -7.82 -40.51 3.84
C ALA A 114 -7.83 -41.61 2.76
N LYS A 115 -6.64 -42.08 2.36
CA LYS A 115 -6.48 -43.39 1.71
C LYS A 115 -5.01 -43.83 1.73
N ARG A 116 -4.56 -44.35 2.87
CA ARG A 116 -3.83 -45.61 3.03
C ARG A 116 -3.31 -45.72 4.46
#